data_AF-A0A377BC84-F1
#
_entry.id   AF-A0A377BC84-F1
#
_cell.length_a   1.000
_cell.length_b   1.000
_cell.length_c   1.000
_cell.angle_alpha   90.00
_cell.angle_beta   90.00
_cell.angle_gamma   90.00
#
_symmetry.space_group_name_H-M   'P 1'
#
loop_
_entity.id
_entity.type
_entity.pdbx_description
1 polymer ?
#
loop_
_entity_poly.entity_id
_entity_poly.type
_entity_poly.pdbx_seq_one_letter_code
_entity_poly.pdbx_strand_id
1 'polypeptide(L)' 'MTTYDRNRNAITTGSRVMVSGTGHTGKILSIDTEGLTAEQIRRGKTVVVGRL' A
#
# COMPACT_ATOMS: atom_id res chain seq x y z
N MET A 1 4.52 -4.02 -10.91
CA MET A 1 3.28 -3.23 -10.89
C MET A 1 3.51 -2.03 -9.99
N THR A 2 3.11 -0.82 -10.40
CA THR A 2 3.15 0.35 -9.51
C THR A 2 1.88 0.37 -8.68
N THR A 3 2.01 0.46 -7.36
CA THR A 3 0.87 0.64 -6.44
C THR A 3 0.65 2.13 -6.24
N TYR A 4 -0.61 2.54 -6.02
CA TYR A 4 -0.98 3.94 -5.90
C TYR A 4 -1.89 4.18 -4.69
N ASP A 5 -1.87 5.41 -4.18
CA ASP A 5 -2.85 5.86 -3.18
C ASP A 5 -4.21 6.18 -3.82
N ARG A 6 -5.16 6.66 -2.99
CA ARG A 6 -6.51 7.05 -3.42
C ARG A 6 -6.56 8.18 -4.47
N ASN A 7 -5.51 9.00 -4.53
CA ASN A 7 -5.35 10.12 -5.45
C ASN A 7 -4.54 9.73 -6.69
N ARG A 8 -4.21 8.44 -6.85
CA ARG A 8 -3.35 7.90 -7.91
C ARG A 8 -1.90 8.40 -7.86
N ASN A 9 -1.42 8.83 -6.69
CA ASN A 9 0.02 9.05 -6.52
C ASN A 9 0.71 7.71 -6.37
N ALA A 10 1.84 7.52 -7.05
CA ALA A 10 2.65 6.32 -6.88
C ALA A 10 3.14 6.25 -5.43
N ILE A 11 3.00 5.07 -4.81
CA ILE A 11 3.54 4.81 -3.48
C ILE A 11 4.63 3.76 -3.57
N THR A 12 5.65 3.94 -2.75
CA THR A 12 6.81 3.03 -2.65
C THR A 12 7.12 2.74 -1.19
N THR A 13 7.92 1.70 -0.93
CA THR A 13 8.49 1.45 0.39
C THR A 13 9.13 2.72 0.96
N GLY A 14 8.88 3.01 2.24
CA GLY A 14 9.32 4.23 2.92
C GLY A 14 8.36 5.42 2.79
N SER A 15 7.38 5.37 1.88
CA SER A 15 6.33 6.40 1.79
C SER A 15 5.53 6.48 3.10
N ARG A 16 5.29 7.69 3.61
CA ARG A 16 4.39 7.94 4.75
C ARG A 16 2.96 7.91 4.26
N VAL A 17 2.14 7.07 4.86
CA VAL A 17 0.74 6.86 4.45
C VAL A 17 -0.18 6.81 5.66
N MET A 18 -1.48 7.01 5.41
CA MET A 18 -2.54 6.72 6.36
C MET A 18 -3.41 5.60 5.81
N VAL A 19 -3.70 4.58 6.63
CA VAL A 19 -4.62 3.50 6.26
C VAL A 19 -6.05 4.02 6.32
N SER A 20 -6.71 4.06 5.16
CA SER A 20 -8.06 4.62 5.01
C SER A 20 -9.05 3.98 5.99
N GLY A 21 -9.89 4.81 6.62
CA GLY A 21 -10.91 4.37 7.57
C GLY A 21 -10.42 3.99 8.96
N THR A 22 -9.11 3.96 9.20
CA THR A 22 -8.55 3.57 10.52
C THR A 22 -7.88 4.71 11.27
N GLY A 23 -7.50 5.80 10.58
CA GLY A 23 -6.68 6.87 11.15
C GLY A 23 -5.24 6.46 11.46
N HIS A 24 -4.85 5.21 11.20
CA HIS A 24 -3.49 4.73 11.44
C HIS A 24 -2.52 5.30 10.42
N THR A 25 -1.50 6.00 10.90
CA THR A 25 -0.43 6.58 10.08
C THR A 25 0.86 5.79 10.26
N GLY A 26 1.59 5.56 9.18
CA GLY A 26 2.78 4.73 9.18
C GLY A 26 3.67 4.93 7.96
N LYS A 27 4.74 4.14 7.88
CA LYS A 27 5.54 3.99 6.65
C LYS A 27 5.26 2.65 6.00
N ILE A 28 5.24 2.62 4.68
CA ILE A 28 5.18 1.36 3.93
C ILE A 28 6.48 0.58 4.16
N LEU A 29 6.36 -0.65 4.66
CA LEU A 29 7.49 -1.56 4.88
C LEU A 29 7.70 -2.48 3.67
N SER A 30 6.62 -3.05 3.14
CA SER A 30 6.63 -3.91 1.96
C SER A 30 5.37 -3.73 1.11
N ILE A 31 5.48 -4.11 -0.15
CA ILE A 31 4.36 -4.21 -1.10
C ILE A 31 4.43 -5.61 -1.72
N ASP A 32 3.61 -6.51 -1.21
CA ASP A 32 3.68 -7.94 -1.49
C ASP A 32 2.72 -8.28 -2.63
N THR A 33 3.26 -8.50 -3.83
CA THR A 33 2.49 -8.67 -5.07
C THR A 33 2.85 -9.92 -5.88
N GLU A 34 3.82 -10.70 -5.41
CA GLU A 34 4.27 -11.90 -6.10
C GLU A 34 3.14 -12.94 -6.24
N GLY A 35 3.01 -13.52 -7.43
CA GLY A 35 1.97 -14.52 -7.73
C GLY A 35 0.54 -13.99 -7.83
N LEU A 36 0.31 -12.68 -7.63
CA LEU A 36 -1.02 -12.08 -7.70
C LEU A 36 -1.34 -11.51 -9.08
N THR A 37 -2.59 -11.66 -9.51
CA THR A 37 -3.12 -10.97 -10.69
C THR A 37 -3.29 -9.48 -10.41
N ALA A 38 -3.35 -8.66 -11.46
CA ALA A 38 -3.59 -7.21 -11.32
C ALA A 38 -4.92 -6.90 -10.59
N GLU A 39 -5.94 -7.74 -10.78
CA GLU A 39 -7.23 -7.62 -10.09
C GLU A 39 -7.11 -7.91 -8.59
N GLN A 40 -6.36 -8.96 -8.22
CA GLN A 40 -6.06 -9.28 -6.83
C GLN A 40 -5.25 -8.17 -6.16
N ILE A 41 -4.24 -7.60 -6.84
CA ILE A 41 -3.44 -6.50 -6.31
C ILE A 41 -4.30 -5.27 -6.01
N ARG A 42 -5.29 -4.96 -6.86
CA ARG A 42 -6.16 -3.77 -6.71
C ARG A 42 -7.15 -3.88 -5.54
N ARG A 43 -7.57 -5.10 -5.17
CA ARG A 43 -8.57 -5.33 -4.12
C ARG A 43 -8.01 -5.94 -2.84
N GLY A 44 -6.81 -6.50 -2.90
CA GLY A 44 -6.15 -7.20 -1.80
C GLY A 44 -5.44 -6.26 -0.85
N LYS A 45 -5.18 -6.75 0.36
CA LYS A 45 -4.30 -6.11 1.34
C LYS A 45 -2.85 -6.49 1.03
N THR A 46 -2.24 -5.80 0.07
CA THR A 46 -0.87 -6.08 -0.41
C THR A 46 0.17 -5.13 0.17
N VAL A 47 -0.24 -4.15 0.98
CA VAL A 47 0.65 -3.13 1.56
C VAL A 47 0.78 -3.36 3.07
N VAL A 48 2.00 -3.52 3.54
CA VAL A 48 2.32 -3.60 4.96
C VAL A 48 2.76 -2.23 5.46
N VAL A 49 2.07 -1.74 6.50
CA VAL A 49 2.34 -0.42 7.10
C VAL A 49 2.85 -0.61 8.52
N GLY A 50 4.04 -0.07 8.79
CA GLY A 50 4.67 -0.06 10.10
C GLY A 50 4.46 1.27 10.82
N ARG A 51 4.62 1.25 12.16
CA ARG A 51 4.58 2.46 12.99
C ARG A 51 5.67 3.46 12.55
N LEU A 52 5.35 4.75 12.63
CA LEU A 52 6.31 5.85 12.39
C LEU A 52 7.45 5.85 13.41
#